data_AF-A0A7J8TEK4-F1
#
_entry.id   AF-A0A7J8TEK4-F1
#
_cell.length_a   1.000
_cell.length_b   1.000
_cell.length_c   1.000
_cell.angle_alpha   90.00
_cell.angle_beta   90.00
_cell.angle_gamma   90.00
#
_symmetry.space_group_name_H-M   'P 1'
#
loop_
_entity.id
_entity.type
_entity.pdbx_description
1 polymer ?
#
loop_
_entity_poly.entity_id
_entity_poly.type
_entity_poly.pdbx_seq_one_letter_code
_entity_poly.pdbx_strand_id
1 'polypeptide(L)'
;KAVPQPQDSEVSLVTDAFTHFKHLLLPITDRNPYLSEGTRQAAATTAALAKNYGADITVVVIDEKQKEELPEHGTQLSSIRWHLSQGGFKEFKLLERLGEGSKATAIIAKVADDLNLDLVVMSMEAIRSKQVDANLLVELIPCPVLFLPL
;
A
#
# COMPACT_ATOMS: atom_id res chain seq x y z
N LYS A 1 -41.19 3.91 28.18
CA LYS A 1 -39.74 3.59 28.10
C LYS A 1 -39.47 3.17 26.66
N ALA A 2 -38.65 3.94 25.95
CA ALA A 2 -38.33 3.70 24.54
C ALA A 2 -37.37 2.51 24.39
N VAL A 3 -37.58 1.73 23.34
CA VAL A 3 -36.69 0.63 22.89
C VAL A 3 -35.50 1.26 22.16
N PRO A 4 -34.25 0.91 22.47
CA PRO A 4 -33.10 1.45 21.75
C PRO A 4 -33.02 0.83 20.35
N GLN A 5 -32.90 1.66 19.31
CA GLN A 5 -32.63 1.22 17.94
C GLN A 5 -31.16 0.78 17.79
N PRO A 6 -30.86 -0.32 17.07
CA PRO A 6 -29.50 -0.84 16.90
C PRO A 6 -28.61 -0.09 15.89
N GLN A 7 -29.03 1.07 15.36
CA GLN A 7 -28.34 1.71 14.23
C GLN A 7 -27.14 2.58 14.62
N ASP A 8 -27.06 3.10 15.85
CA ASP A 8 -25.95 3.96 16.27
C ASP A 8 -24.69 3.17 16.69
N SER A 9 -24.85 1.91 17.10
CA SER A 9 -23.73 1.10 17.60
C SER A 9 -22.86 0.51 16.48
N GLU A 10 -23.45 0.16 15.33
CA GLU A 10 -22.69 -0.34 14.18
C GLU A 10 -21.89 0.78 13.50
N VAL A 11 -22.47 1.98 13.37
CA VAL A 11 -21.79 3.14 12.77
C VAL A 11 -20.60 3.58 13.62
N SER A 12 -20.72 3.56 14.95
CA SER A 12 -19.62 3.89 15.87
C SER A 12 -18.45 2.92 15.75
N LEU A 13 -18.71 1.61 15.59
CA LEU A 13 -17.69 0.57 15.39
C LEU A 13 -16.94 0.74 14.07
N VAL A 14 -17.65 1.13 13.01
CA VAL A 14 -17.03 1.39 11.70
C VAL A 14 -16.13 2.63 11.78
N THR A 15 -16.56 3.72 12.44
CA THR A 15 -15.71 4.89 12.63
C THR A 15 -14.49 4.63 13.52
N ASP A 16 -14.60 3.77 14.55
CA ASP A 16 -13.44 3.39 15.38
C ASP A 16 -12.44 2.47 14.66
N ALA A 17 -12.91 1.70 13.68
CA ALA A 17 -12.05 0.85 12.85
C ALA A 17 -11.16 1.66 11.89
N PHE A 18 -11.61 2.84 11.46
CA PHE A 18 -10.85 3.72 10.55
C PHE A 18 -9.95 4.74 11.26
N THR A 19 -9.94 4.79 12.60
CA THR A 19 -9.15 5.77 13.39
C THR A 19 -7.84 5.23 13.94
N HIS A 20 -7.52 3.95 13.70
CA HIS A 20 -6.40 3.27 14.35
C HIS A 20 -5.47 2.53 13.38
N PHE A 21 -5.22 3.08 12.18
CA PHE A 21 -4.18 2.53 11.32
C PHE A 21 -2.80 2.74 11.97
N LYS A 22 -2.14 1.66 12.38
CA LYS A 22 -0.80 1.68 13.00
C LYS A 22 0.29 1.26 12.03
N HIS A 23 -0.02 0.46 11.01
CA HIS A 23 0.95 0.03 10.02
C HIS A 23 0.36 -0.03 8.61
N LEU A 24 0.87 0.84 7.73
CA LEU A 24 0.42 0.95 6.34
C LEU A 24 1.36 0.21 5.37
N LEU A 25 0.77 -0.38 4.32
CA LEU A 25 1.50 -0.92 3.17
C LEU A 25 1.36 0.00 1.96
N LEU A 26 2.51 0.33 1.35
CA LEU A 26 2.59 0.91 0.01
C LEU A 26 3.25 -0.09 -0.94
N PRO A 27 2.46 -0.88 -1.70
CA PRO A 27 3.00 -1.74 -2.74
C PRO A 27 3.27 -0.95 -4.01
N ILE A 28 4.44 -1.18 -4.60
CA ILE A 28 4.91 -0.51 -5.82
C ILE A 28 5.27 -1.59 -6.84
N THR A 29 4.43 -1.74 -7.85
CA THR A 29 4.67 -2.57 -9.05
C THR A 29 5.09 -1.74 -10.25
N ASP A 30 5.08 -0.42 -10.09
CA ASP A 30 5.48 0.52 -11.12
C ASP A 30 6.92 0.28 -11.53
N ARG A 31 7.20 0.28 -12.84
CA ARG A 31 8.54 0.10 -13.41
C ARG A 31 9.19 1.42 -13.82
N ASN A 32 8.48 2.53 -13.68
CA ASN A 32 9.00 3.85 -13.99
C ASN A 32 10.03 4.28 -12.91
N PRO A 33 11.27 4.63 -13.30
CA PRO A 33 12.29 5.11 -12.36
C PRO A 33 11.89 6.37 -11.59
N TYR A 34 10.99 7.18 -12.14
CA TYR A 34 10.50 8.42 -11.55
C TYR A 34 9.07 8.33 -11.02
N LEU A 35 8.53 7.10 -10.98
CA LEU A 35 7.17 6.77 -10.59
C LEU A 35 6.12 7.39 -11.55
N SER A 36 5.02 6.70 -11.76
CA SER A 36 3.84 7.21 -12.42
C SER A 36 3.13 8.21 -11.52
N GLU A 37 2.23 9.00 -12.09
CA GLU A 37 1.40 9.92 -11.31
C GLU A 37 0.59 9.18 -10.24
N GLY A 38 -0.01 8.03 -10.60
CA GLY A 38 -0.76 7.20 -9.67
C GLY A 38 0.11 6.70 -8.51
N THR A 39 1.33 6.25 -8.80
CA THR A 39 2.27 5.80 -7.75
C THR A 39 2.72 6.94 -6.84
N ARG A 40 2.97 8.14 -7.41
CA ARG A 40 3.29 9.34 -6.62
C ARG A 40 2.14 9.74 -5.70
N GLN A 41 0.91 9.69 -6.20
CA GLN A 41 -0.29 9.97 -5.42
C GLN A 41 -0.45 8.94 -4.28
N ALA A 42 -0.26 7.65 -4.57
CA ALA A 42 -0.28 6.60 -3.54
C ALA A 42 0.78 6.82 -2.46
N ALA A 43 2.00 7.20 -2.83
CA ALA A 43 3.05 7.55 -1.87
C ALA A 43 2.66 8.76 -1.01
N ALA A 44 2.13 9.82 -1.63
CA ALA A 44 1.70 11.03 -0.93
C ALA A 44 0.54 10.75 0.04
N THR A 45 -0.47 9.99 -0.40
CA THR A 45 -1.61 9.60 0.44
C THR A 45 -1.18 8.69 1.59
N THR A 46 -0.31 7.71 1.33
CA THR A 46 0.23 6.84 2.40
C THR A 46 0.96 7.65 3.45
N ALA A 47 1.83 8.56 3.02
CA ALA A 47 2.55 9.44 3.96
C ALA A 47 1.59 10.35 4.73
N ALA A 48 0.57 10.92 4.10
CA ALA A 48 -0.43 11.74 4.77
C ALA A 48 -1.22 10.93 5.82
N LEU A 49 -1.67 9.73 5.47
CA LEU A 49 -2.38 8.83 6.39
C LEU A 49 -1.48 8.44 7.57
N ALA A 50 -0.25 8.01 7.29
CA ALA A 50 0.70 7.65 8.34
C ALA A 50 0.97 8.82 9.28
N LYS A 51 1.12 10.04 8.76
CA LYS A 51 1.31 11.24 9.57
C LYS A 51 0.10 11.52 10.47
N ASN A 52 -1.10 11.41 9.92
CA ASN A 52 -2.34 11.73 10.63
C ASN A 52 -2.64 10.73 11.76
N TYR A 53 -2.30 9.45 11.56
CA TYR A 53 -2.55 8.40 12.54
C TYR A 53 -1.34 8.01 13.39
N GLY A 54 -0.16 8.59 13.13
CA GLY A 54 1.09 8.18 13.79
C GLY A 54 1.50 6.75 13.44
N ALA A 55 1.24 6.33 12.20
CA ALA A 55 1.44 4.98 11.71
C ALA A 55 2.84 4.77 11.13
N ASP A 56 3.31 3.54 11.17
CA ASP A 56 4.49 3.09 10.42
C ASP A 56 4.14 2.82 8.95
N ILE A 57 5.16 2.92 8.09
CA ILE A 57 5.04 2.59 6.67
C ILE A 57 5.95 1.42 6.34
N THR A 58 5.40 0.41 5.67
CA THR A 58 6.16 -0.55 4.88
C THR A 58 5.96 -0.26 3.40
N VAL A 59 7.04 -0.14 2.65
CA VAL A 59 7.04 -0.12 1.20
C VAL A 59 7.51 -1.47 0.69
N VAL A 60 6.78 -2.05 -0.25
CA VAL A 60 7.23 -3.25 -0.97
C VAL A 60 7.34 -2.92 -2.45
N VAL A 61 8.54 -3.07 -3.01
CA VAL A 61 8.81 -2.92 -4.44
C VAL A 61 8.81 -4.31 -5.06
N ILE A 62 7.95 -4.51 -6.05
CA ILE A 62 7.66 -5.82 -6.62
C ILE A 62 7.93 -5.80 -8.12
N ASP A 63 8.80 -6.70 -8.58
CA ASP A 63 9.00 -6.97 -10.01
C ASP A 63 9.24 -8.46 -10.24
N GLU A 64 8.82 -8.93 -11.41
CA GLU A 64 9.11 -10.28 -11.90
C GLU A 64 10.58 -10.44 -12.34
N LYS A 65 11.25 -9.33 -12.68
CA LYS A 65 12.66 -9.30 -13.06
C LYS A 65 13.56 -9.31 -11.83
N GLN A 66 14.75 -9.91 -11.97
CA GLN A 66 15.77 -9.81 -10.94
C GLN A 66 16.39 -8.41 -10.91
N LYS A 67 17.03 -8.06 -9.80
CA LYS A 67 17.63 -6.73 -9.57
C LYS A 67 18.65 -6.37 -10.64
N GLU A 68 19.40 -7.35 -11.11
CA GLU A 68 20.44 -7.24 -12.14
C GLU A 68 19.88 -6.86 -13.51
N GLU A 69 18.60 -7.15 -13.75
CA GLU A 69 17.88 -6.85 -15.00
C GLU A 69 17.18 -5.48 -14.97
N LEU A 70 17.26 -4.76 -13.85
CA LEU A 70 16.60 -3.48 -13.61
C LEU A 70 17.65 -2.36 -13.48
N PRO A 71 18.16 -1.82 -14.61
CA PRO A 71 19.29 -0.87 -14.61
C PRO A 71 19.00 0.42 -13.82
N GLU A 72 17.73 0.83 -13.73
CA GLU A 72 17.32 2.07 -13.06
C GLU A 72 16.64 1.82 -11.70
N HIS A 73 16.78 0.61 -11.15
CA HIS A 73 16.17 0.26 -9.85
C HIS A 73 16.64 1.17 -8.72
N GLY A 74 17.93 1.52 -8.69
CA GLY A 74 18.47 2.46 -7.70
C GLY A 74 17.85 3.86 -7.77
N THR A 75 17.59 4.34 -9.00
CA THR A 75 16.88 5.61 -9.25
C THR A 75 15.44 5.52 -8.74
N GLN A 76 14.76 4.42 -9.02
CA GLN A 76 13.41 4.17 -8.51
C GLN A 76 13.35 4.20 -6.98
N LEU A 77 14.22 3.47 -6.28
CA LEU A 77 14.28 3.49 -4.82
C LEU A 77 14.55 4.90 -4.27
N SER A 78 15.37 5.68 -4.97
CA SER A 78 15.64 7.08 -4.62
C SER A 78 14.41 7.96 -4.81
N SER A 79 13.66 7.79 -5.90
CA SER A 79 12.40 8.48 -6.16
C SER A 79 11.34 8.16 -5.10
N ILE A 80 11.21 6.89 -4.72
CA ILE A 80 10.30 6.45 -3.64
C ILE A 80 10.63 7.15 -2.33
N ARG A 81 11.90 7.09 -1.93
CA ARG A 81 12.38 7.76 -0.71
C ARG A 81 12.14 9.26 -0.77
N TRP A 82 12.38 9.88 -1.92
CA TRP A 82 12.15 11.31 -2.09
C TRP A 82 10.67 11.66 -1.89
N HIS A 83 9.76 10.95 -2.54
CA HIS A 83 8.31 11.19 -2.41
C HIS A 83 7.80 11.00 -0.98
N LEU A 84 8.21 9.92 -0.29
CA LEU A 84 7.84 9.72 1.11
C LEU A 84 8.44 10.78 2.04
N SER A 85 9.66 11.24 1.73
CA SER A 85 10.30 12.33 2.50
C SER A 85 9.57 13.66 2.35
N GLN A 86 8.91 13.94 1.21
CA GLN A 86 8.05 15.12 1.05
C GLN A 86 6.87 15.08 2.03
N GLY A 87 6.38 13.87 2.36
CA GLY A 87 5.36 13.66 3.40
C GLY A 87 5.90 13.61 4.83
N GLY A 88 7.21 13.75 5.03
CA GLY A 88 7.87 13.72 6.35
C GLY A 88 8.42 12.36 6.78
N PHE A 89 8.34 11.33 5.93
CA PHE A 89 8.79 9.98 6.26
C PHE A 89 10.16 9.68 5.65
N LYS A 90 11.20 9.73 6.50
CA LYS A 90 12.58 9.36 6.14
C LYS A 90 12.92 7.93 6.54
N GLU A 91 12.29 7.44 7.61
CA GLU A 91 12.45 6.09 8.11
C GLU A 91 11.16 5.31 7.82
N PHE A 92 11.30 4.22 7.09
CA PHE A 92 10.23 3.29 6.76
C PHE A 92 10.86 1.95 6.40
N LYS A 93 10.10 0.87 6.55
CA LYS A 93 10.56 -0.46 6.14
C LYS A 93 10.49 -0.58 4.62
N LEU A 94 11.59 -0.90 3.97
CA LEU A 94 11.63 -1.14 2.52
C LEU A 94 11.90 -2.62 2.25
N LEU A 95 11.02 -3.27 1.49
CA LEU A 95 11.14 -4.64 1.04
C LEU A 95 11.28 -4.67 -0.48
N GLU A 96 12.32 -5.33 -0.98
CA GLU A 96 12.49 -5.64 -2.39
C GLU A 96 12.06 -7.09 -2.62
N ARG A 97 11.03 -7.31 -3.45
CA ARG A 97 10.48 -8.62 -3.84
C ARG A 97 10.62 -8.76 -5.35
N LEU A 98 11.85 -9.03 -5.78
CA LEU A 98 12.27 -9.00 -7.18
C LEU A 98 12.60 -10.41 -7.65
N GLY A 99 12.08 -10.84 -8.80
CA GLY A 99 12.42 -12.15 -9.38
C GLY A 99 11.84 -13.35 -8.64
N GLU A 100 10.88 -13.17 -7.73
CA GLU A 100 10.35 -14.26 -6.89
C GLU A 100 9.44 -15.23 -7.67
N GLY A 101 9.13 -14.95 -8.94
CA GLY A 101 8.26 -15.77 -9.79
C GLY A 101 6.78 -15.80 -9.36
N SER A 102 6.46 -15.25 -8.19
CA SER A 102 5.11 -15.06 -7.69
C SER A 102 4.48 -13.79 -8.27
N LYS A 103 3.17 -13.83 -8.49
CA LYS A 103 2.42 -12.64 -8.93
C LYS A 103 2.41 -11.57 -7.84
N ALA A 104 2.42 -10.31 -8.24
CA ALA A 104 2.42 -9.19 -7.30
C ALA A 104 1.26 -9.25 -6.30
N THR A 105 0.05 -9.64 -6.73
CA THR A 105 -1.10 -9.84 -5.84
C THR A 105 -0.80 -10.76 -4.67
N ALA A 106 -0.17 -11.92 -4.92
CA ALA A 106 0.14 -12.89 -3.87
C ALA A 106 1.24 -12.37 -2.92
N ILE A 107 2.23 -11.66 -3.47
CA ILE A 107 3.29 -11.02 -2.67
C ILE A 107 2.69 -9.94 -1.75
N ILE A 108 1.79 -9.10 -2.26
CA ILE A 108 1.12 -8.05 -1.49
C ILE A 108 0.32 -8.67 -0.35
N ALA A 109 -0.53 -9.65 -0.64
CA ALA A 109 -1.34 -10.33 0.38
C ALA A 109 -0.47 -11.00 1.45
N LYS A 110 0.60 -11.69 1.03
CA LYS A 110 1.53 -12.32 1.95
C LYS A 110 2.25 -11.31 2.85
N VAL A 111 2.73 -10.21 2.30
CA VAL A 111 3.41 -9.17 3.10
C VAL A 111 2.42 -8.50 4.07
N ALA A 112 1.18 -8.28 3.64
CA ALA A 112 0.12 -7.76 4.49
C ALA A 112 -0.19 -8.67 5.68
N ASP A 113 -0.27 -9.98 5.44
CA ASP A 113 -0.48 -11.00 6.46
C ASP A 113 0.74 -11.15 7.39
N ASP A 114 1.94 -11.37 6.84
CA ASP A 114 3.18 -11.59 7.60
C ASP A 114 3.52 -10.41 8.55
N LEU A 115 3.12 -9.18 8.19
CA LEU A 115 3.38 -7.97 8.97
C LEU A 115 2.16 -7.44 9.73
N ASN A 116 1.01 -8.11 9.67
CA ASN A 116 -0.26 -7.67 10.26
C ASN A 116 -0.58 -6.20 9.91
N LEU A 117 -0.55 -5.87 8.62
CA LEU A 117 -0.77 -4.50 8.14
C LEU A 117 -2.25 -4.12 8.26
N ASP A 118 -2.52 -2.88 8.64
CA ASP A 118 -3.88 -2.40 8.88
C ASP A 118 -4.55 -1.84 7.63
N LEU A 119 -3.77 -1.39 6.64
CA LEU A 119 -4.28 -0.82 5.39
C LEU A 119 -3.24 -0.92 4.27
N VAL A 120 -3.70 -1.29 3.08
CA VAL A 120 -2.92 -1.22 1.85
C VAL A 120 -3.37 -0.05 1.00
N VAL A 121 -2.44 0.82 0.58
CA VAL A 121 -2.73 1.99 -0.24
C VAL A 121 -2.05 1.85 -1.59
N MET A 122 -2.82 1.80 -2.68
CA MET A 122 -2.26 1.63 -4.02
C MET A 122 -3.05 2.35 -5.10
N SER A 123 -2.39 2.65 -6.21
CA SER A 123 -3.05 3.24 -7.38
C SER A 123 -3.86 2.20 -8.14
N MET A 124 -5.02 2.60 -8.67
CA MET A 124 -5.75 1.80 -9.65
C MET A 124 -4.96 1.52 -10.94
N GLU A 125 -3.85 2.24 -11.18
CA GLU A 125 -2.96 1.97 -12.31
C GLU A 125 -2.39 0.56 -12.29
N ALA A 126 -2.03 0.02 -11.11
CA ALA A 126 -1.49 -1.32 -10.97
C ALA A 126 -2.50 -2.41 -11.37
N ILE A 127 -3.80 -2.16 -11.20
CA ILE A 127 -4.87 -3.04 -11.67
C ILE A 127 -5.03 -2.89 -13.17
N ARG A 128 -5.08 -1.65 -13.67
CA ARG A 128 -5.28 -1.37 -15.09
C ARG A 128 -4.13 -1.88 -15.96
N SER A 129 -2.91 -1.83 -15.44
CA SER A 129 -1.70 -2.38 -16.07
C SER A 129 -1.61 -3.92 -15.96
N LYS A 130 -2.59 -4.56 -15.30
CA LYS A 130 -2.68 -6.01 -15.06
C LYS A 130 -1.54 -6.58 -14.21
N GLN A 131 -0.80 -5.73 -13.52
CA GLN A 131 0.22 -6.18 -12.57
C GLN A 131 -0.42 -6.76 -11.31
N VAL A 132 -1.59 -6.25 -10.93
CA VAL A 132 -2.36 -6.70 -9.78
C VAL A 132 -3.76 -7.10 -10.20
N ASP A 133 -4.17 -8.31 -9.85
CA ASP A 133 -5.55 -8.75 -9.94
C ASP A 133 -6.30 -8.32 -8.67
N ALA A 134 -7.29 -7.44 -8.83
CA ALA A 134 -8.05 -6.88 -7.72
C ALA A 134 -8.98 -7.90 -7.06
N ASN A 135 -9.59 -8.79 -7.85
CA ASN A 135 -10.52 -9.80 -7.31
C ASN A 135 -9.74 -10.79 -6.44
N LEU A 136 -8.60 -11.26 -6.96
CA LEU A 136 -7.71 -12.13 -6.21
C LEU A 136 -7.13 -11.42 -4.99
N LEU A 137 -6.81 -10.13 -5.09
CA LEU A 137 -6.28 -9.37 -3.94
C LEU A 137 -7.31 -9.33 -2.80
N VAL A 138 -8.57 -9.01 -3.11
CA VAL A 138 -9.66 -8.94 -2.12
C VAL A 138 -9.96 -10.30 -1.50
N GLU A 139 -9.75 -11.40 -2.23
CA GLU A 139 -9.90 -12.76 -1.69
C GLU A 139 -8.80 -13.13 -0.69
N LEU A 140 -7.57 -12.64 -0.91
CA LEU A 140 -6.39 -13.06 -0.14
C LEU A 140 -6.02 -12.12 1.01
N ILE A 141 -6.38 -10.84 0.93
CA ILE A 141 -5.83 -9.82 1.83
C ILE A 141 -6.61 -9.72 3.16
N PRO A 142 -5.93 -9.77 4.32
CA PRO A 142 -6.61 -9.78 5.62
C PRO A 142 -7.04 -8.38 6.11
N CYS A 143 -6.76 -7.33 5.33
CA CYS A 143 -7.00 -5.94 5.73
C CYS A 143 -7.60 -5.08 4.60
N PRO A 144 -8.20 -3.92 4.92
CA PRO A 144 -8.73 -3.01 3.92
C PRO A 144 -7.70 -2.59 2.87
N VAL A 145 -8.18 -2.36 1.65
CA VAL A 145 -7.39 -1.83 0.53
C VAL A 145 -8.00 -0.51 0.05
N LEU A 146 -7.20 0.54 0.04
CA LEU A 146 -7.54 1.83 -0.53
C LEU A 146 -6.97 1.93 -1.95
N PHE A 147 -7.87 1.85 -2.92
CA PHE A 147 -7.56 2.13 -4.32
C PHE A 147 -7.73 3.60 -4.64
N LEU A 148 -6.65 4.24 -5.06
CA LEU A 148 -6.68 5.64 -5.47
C LEU A 148 -7.02 5.77 -6.95
N PRO A 149 -7.99 6.63 -7.30
CA PRO A 149 -8.24 6.98 -8.68
C PRO A 149 -7.05 7.74 -9.25
N LEU A 150 -6.92 7.68 -10.57
CA LEU A 150 -5.97 8.49 -11.34
C LEU A 150 -6.45 9.92 -11.47
#